data_AF-A0A1S3I7Q4-F1
#
_entry.id   AF-A0A1S3I7Q4-F1
#
_cell.length_a   1.000
_cell.length_b   1.000
_cell.length_c   1.000
_cell.angle_alpha   90.00
_cell.angle_beta   90.00
_cell.angle_gamma   90.00
#
_symmetry.space_group_name_H-M   'P 1'
#
loop_
_entity.id
_entity.type
_entity.pdbx_description
1 polymer ?
#
loop_
_entity_poly.entity_id
_entity_poly.type
_entity_poly.pdbx_seq_one_letter_code
_entity_poly.pdbx_strand_id
1 'polypeptide(L)'
;MSRESCKECCTEEFHPRNFSLNHENPQLFVTAQGGFGIAYVIYRVLWALFHVTWIILSGVIPYSWYSSESNRIKWFIYLTNWSYLILTVSAIIQAAVAINHYVKRRKHDGVSNHAMTWYLKMAWVIYNISSNAAIVVAALYWGLRIPPKLAAGGEIHYIDVGTHLGNAIYVLSDIFITATPVRIYHFLHSSLYAIVYLIFSVVYDVLNGTNAVEGSYIYPQLDWDVPGTAAIYAVLVALVAVPLVQCVLYGLYRLRLALYGCCCPRSVGEFNTESSTKQEFQLA
;
A
#
# COMPACT_ATOMS: atom_id res chain seq x y z
N MET A 1 6.08 33.32 -10.76
CA MET A 1 5.38 32.02 -10.62
C MET A 1 4.12 32.25 -9.80
N SER A 2 2.94 32.17 -10.43
CA SER A 2 1.65 32.23 -9.74
C SER A 2 1.58 31.07 -8.75
N ARG A 3 1.18 31.35 -7.51
CA ARG A 3 0.77 30.30 -6.58
C ARG A 3 -0.50 29.68 -7.16
N GLU A 4 -0.41 28.52 -7.80
CA GLU A 4 -1.59 27.73 -8.12
C GLU A 4 -2.41 27.57 -6.85
N SER A 5 -3.70 27.88 -6.93
CA SER A 5 -4.59 27.75 -5.80
C SER A 5 -4.76 26.26 -5.46
N CYS A 6 -4.88 25.89 -4.18
CA CYS A 6 -5.20 24.51 -3.77
C CYS A 6 -6.38 23.91 -4.56
N LYS A 7 -7.33 24.77 -4.95
CA LYS A 7 -8.49 24.42 -5.78
C LYS A 7 -8.07 23.92 -7.17
N GLU A 8 -7.18 24.61 -7.85
CA GLU A 8 -6.70 24.23 -9.19
C GLU A 8 -6.03 22.85 -9.14
N CYS A 9 -5.20 22.60 -8.14
CA CYS A 9 -4.53 21.31 -7.96
C CYS A 9 -5.48 20.15 -7.61
N CYS A 10 -6.62 20.41 -6.96
CA CYS A 10 -7.67 19.39 -6.82
C CYS A 10 -8.40 19.10 -8.13
N THR A 11 -8.53 20.11 -8.99
CA THR A 11 -9.21 19.96 -10.29
C THR A 11 -8.33 19.17 -11.26
N GLU A 12 -7.03 19.44 -11.24
CA GLU A 12 -6.02 18.74 -12.05
C GLU A 12 -5.91 17.24 -11.72
N GLU A 13 -6.30 16.81 -10.51
CA GLU A 13 -6.33 15.38 -10.15
C GLU A 13 -7.24 14.58 -11.09
N PHE A 14 -8.36 15.16 -11.50
CA PHE A 14 -9.34 14.49 -12.36
C PHE A 14 -9.01 14.57 -13.85
N HIS A 15 -7.81 15.06 -14.20
CA HIS A 15 -7.36 15.04 -15.58
C HIS A 15 -7.03 13.60 -16.03
N PRO A 16 -7.50 13.12 -17.20
CA PRO A 16 -7.28 11.73 -17.65
C PRO A 16 -5.81 11.28 -17.73
N ARG A 17 -4.85 12.22 -17.79
CA ARG A 17 -3.41 11.92 -17.75
C ARG A 17 -2.99 11.22 -16.46
N ASN A 18 -3.74 11.39 -15.38
CA ASN A 18 -3.46 10.79 -14.08
C ASN A 18 -3.79 9.30 -14.00
N PHE A 19 -4.48 8.72 -14.99
CA PHE A 19 -4.54 7.26 -15.17
C PHE A 19 -3.16 6.66 -15.48
N SER A 20 -2.26 7.44 -16.10
CA SER A 20 -0.93 6.94 -16.47
C SER A 20 -0.02 6.73 -15.25
N LEU A 21 1.05 5.96 -15.45
CA LEU A 21 2.14 5.81 -14.49
C LEU A 21 3.30 6.79 -14.75
N ASN A 22 3.06 7.85 -15.53
CA ASN A 22 4.05 8.90 -15.75
C ASN A 22 3.93 9.97 -14.65
N HIS A 23 5.08 10.46 -14.20
CA HIS A 23 5.19 11.52 -13.21
C HIS A 23 6.41 12.38 -13.56
N GLU A 24 6.27 13.70 -13.46
CA GLU A 24 7.32 14.67 -13.84
C GLU A 24 8.51 14.63 -12.90
N ASN A 25 8.30 14.18 -11.66
CA ASN A 25 9.33 14.09 -10.63
C ASN A 25 9.51 12.64 -10.12
N PRO A 26 10.43 11.85 -10.70
CA PRO A 26 10.72 10.47 -10.27
C PRO A 26 11.34 10.38 -8.87
N GLN A 27 11.92 11.48 -8.36
CA GLN A 27 12.60 11.48 -7.06
C GLN A 27 11.64 11.27 -5.89
N LEU A 28 10.37 11.67 -6.05
CA LEU A 28 9.35 11.48 -5.02
C LEU A 28 9.16 10.01 -4.65
N PHE A 29 9.40 9.09 -5.58
CA PHE A 29 9.22 7.65 -5.38
C PHE A 29 10.36 6.99 -4.60
N VAL A 30 11.47 7.70 -4.38
CA VAL A 30 12.67 7.16 -3.72
C VAL A 30 13.11 7.99 -2.52
N THR A 31 12.31 8.98 -2.12
CA THR A 31 12.65 9.95 -1.07
C THR A 31 11.55 10.08 -0.01
N ALA A 32 11.90 10.71 1.11
CA ALA A 32 10.96 11.14 2.15
C ALA A 32 10.49 12.57 1.88
N GLN A 33 9.28 12.91 2.33
CA GLN A 33 8.65 14.22 2.09
C GLN A 33 9.46 15.36 2.73
N GLY A 34 10.00 15.15 3.93
CA GLY A 34 10.78 16.14 4.69
C GLY A 34 12.28 16.18 4.37
N GLY A 35 12.75 15.39 3.41
CA GLY A 35 14.16 15.29 3.06
C GLY A 35 14.64 13.84 2.94
N PHE A 36 15.74 13.65 2.23
CA PHE A 36 16.29 12.33 1.93
C PHE A 36 17.72 12.20 2.45
N GLY A 37 18.01 11.07 3.08
CA GLY A 37 19.33 10.72 3.60
C GLY A 37 19.35 9.29 4.12
N ILE A 38 20.45 8.91 4.77
CA ILE A 38 20.65 7.56 5.29
C ILE A 38 19.56 7.12 6.27
N ALA A 39 18.99 8.05 7.05
CA ALA A 39 17.90 7.77 7.98
C ALA A 39 16.66 7.20 7.28
N TYR A 40 16.29 7.72 6.10
CA TYR A 40 15.17 7.19 5.32
C TYR A 40 15.47 5.81 4.74
N VAL A 41 16.71 5.56 4.34
CA VAL A 41 17.14 4.22 3.89
C VAL A 41 17.05 3.21 5.03
N ILE A 42 17.54 3.57 6.23
CA ILE A 42 17.44 2.74 7.44
C ILE A 42 15.97 2.45 7.75
N TYR A 43 15.11 3.47 7.74
CA TYR A 43 13.66 3.32 7.92
C TYR A 43 13.07 2.28 6.95
N ARG A 44 13.38 2.38 5.65
CA ARG A 44 12.86 1.44 4.65
C ARG A 44 13.36 0.01 4.87
N VAL A 45 14.64 -0.16 5.21
CA VAL A 45 15.23 -1.48 5.47
C VAL A 45 14.63 -2.11 6.72
N LEU A 46 14.46 -1.36 7.81
CA LEU A 46 13.85 -1.86 9.05
C LEU A 46 12.43 -2.38 8.81
N TRP A 47 11.61 -1.63 8.06
CA TRP A 47 10.26 -2.08 7.73
C TRP A 47 10.24 -3.28 6.78
N ALA A 48 11.14 -3.34 5.79
CA ALA A 48 11.27 -4.52 4.93
C ALA A 48 11.62 -5.77 5.76
N LEU A 49 12.59 -5.66 6.68
CA LEU A 49 12.97 -6.76 7.58
C LEU A 49 11.83 -7.15 8.52
N PHE A 50 11.11 -6.17 9.08
CA PHE A 50 9.93 -6.41 9.91
C PHE A 50 8.86 -7.22 9.16
N HIS A 51 8.48 -6.79 7.95
CA HIS A 51 7.45 -7.48 7.17
C HIS A 51 7.88 -8.86 6.66
N VAL A 52 9.17 -9.03 6.32
CA VAL A 52 9.73 -10.36 5.99
C VAL A 52 9.67 -11.28 7.21
N THR A 53 10.04 -10.78 8.38
CA THR A 53 9.98 -11.57 9.61
C THR A 53 8.54 -11.94 9.93
N TRP A 54 7.63 -10.96 9.90
CA TRP A 54 6.23 -11.16 10.24
C TRP A 54 5.52 -12.11 9.27
N ILE A 55 5.78 -12.03 7.96
CA ILE A 55 5.14 -12.96 7.03
C ILE A 55 5.57 -14.40 7.27
N ILE A 56 6.85 -14.63 7.59
CA ILE A 56 7.36 -15.96 7.99
C ILE A 56 6.66 -16.42 9.27
N LEU A 57 6.62 -15.57 10.30
CA LEU A 57 5.95 -15.89 11.56
C LEU A 57 4.46 -16.17 11.36
N SER A 58 3.78 -15.41 10.50
CA SER A 58 2.36 -15.60 10.18
C SER A 58 2.07 -16.89 9.40
N GLY A 59 3.05 -17.46 8.70
CA GLY A 59 2.93 -18.75 8.04
C GLY A 59 3.27 -19.92 8.96
N VAL A 60 4.20 -19.71 9.90
CA VAL A 60 4.74 -20.75 10.79
C VAL A 60 3.88 -20.85 12.06
N ILE A 61 3.68 -19.77 12.81
CA ILE A 61 3.09 -19.78 14.16
C ILE A 61 1.62 -20.19 14.27
N PRO A 62 0.70 -19.91 13.31
CA PRO A 62 -0.72 -20.19 13.50
C PRO A 62 -1.10 -21.69 13.44
N TYR A 63 -0.29 -22.58 14.01
CA TYR A 63 -0.52 -24.02 14.09
C TYR A 63 -1.87 -24.40 14.69
N SER A 64 -2.42 -23.57 15.59
CA SER A 64 -3.71 -23.80 16.25
C SER A 64 -4.94 -23.53 15.38
N TRP A 65 -4.77 -22.97 14.18
CA TRP A 65 -5.89 -22.59 13.28
C TRP A 65 -6.17 -23.62 12.18
N TYR A 66 -5.33 -24.65 12.05
CA TYR A 66 -5.45 -25.68 11.02
C TYR A 66 -5.90 -26.99 11.64
N SER A 67 -6.87 -27.66 11.02
CA SER A 67 -7.35 -28.98 11.50
C SER A 67 -6.33 -30.11 11.25
N SER A 68 -5.36 -29.91 10.36
CA SER A 68 -4.31 -30.89 10.04
C SER A 68 -3.02 -30.19 9.55
N GLU A 69 -1.91 -30.94 9.50
CA GLU A 69 -0.67 -30.43 8.92
C GLU A 69 -0.80 -30.13 7.42
N SER A 70 -1.54 -30.96 6.68
CA SER A 70 -1.79 -30.74 5.25
C SER A 70 -2.57 -29.44 5.00
N ASN A 71 -3.45 -29.06 5.93
CA ASN A 71 -4.23 -27.83 5.81
C ASN A 71 -3.41 -26.54 5.98
N ARG A 72 -2.15 -26.62 6.40
CA ARG A 72 -1.28 -25.43 6.50
C ARG A 72 -1.05 -24.76 5.15
N ILE A 73 -1.06 -25.53 4.05
CA ILE A 73 -0.94 -24.97 2.69
C ILE A 73 -2.10 -24.04 2.34
N LYS A 74 -3.25 -24.18 3.01
CA LYS A 74 -4.41 -23.31 2.83
C LYS A 74 -4.16 -21.88 3.31
N TRP A 75 -3.03 -21.60 3.98
CA TRP A 75 -2.56 -20.23 4.18
C TRP A 75 -2.60 -19.40 2.88
N PHE A 76 -2.25 -20.02 1.75
CA PHE A 76 -2.22 -19.36 0.43
C PHE A 76 -3.60 -19.07 -0.18
N ILE A 77 -4.73 -19.46 0.43
CA ILE A 77 -6.06 -19.17 -0.13
C ILE A 77 -6.67 -17.88 0.43
N TYR A 78 -6.15 -17.37 1.54
CA TYR A 78 -6.73 -16.23 2.25
C TYR A 78 -6.27 -14.89 1.65
N LEU A 79 -7.23 -14.01 1.35
CA LEU A 79 -7.00 -12.64 0.88
C LEU A 79 -6.08 -11.85 1.81
N THR A 80 -6.26 -12.02 3.13
CA THR A 80 -5.42 -11.39 4.14
C THR A 80 -3.94 -11.70 3.91
N ASN A 81 -3.64 -12.97 3.61
CA ASN A 81 -2.26 -13.45 3.42
C ASN A 81 -1.69 -12.99 2.08
N TRP A 82 -2.49 -12.98 1.02
CA TRP A 82 -2.10 -12.36 -0.26
C TRP A 82 -1.80 -10.87 -0.10
N SER A 83 -2.64 -10.15 0.64
CA SER A 83 -2.49 -8.72 0.88
C SER A 83 -1.24 -8.42 1.70
N TYR A 84 -0.97 -9.23 2.74
CA TYR A 84 0.27 -9.14 3.51
C TYR A 84 1.50 -9.44 2.65
N LEU A 85 1.45 -10.46 1.79
CA LEU A 85 2.54 -10.79 0.87
C LEU A 85 2.87 -9.63 -0.07
N ILE A 86 1.85 -9.00 -0.67
CA ILE A 86 2.06 -7.83 -1.53
C ILE A 86 2.62 -6.64 -0.74
N LEU A 87 2.20 -6.44 0.51
CA LEU A 87 2.78 -5.42 1.39
C LEU A 87 4.26 -5.70 1.69
N THR A 88 4.64 -6.94 1.98
CA THR A 88 6.03 -7.33 2.17
C THR A 88 6.86 -7.09 0.91
N VAL A 89 6.36 -7.49 -0.26
CA VAL A 89 7.01 -7.22 -1.55
C VAL A 89 7.16 -5.72 -1.79
N SER A 90 6.12 -4.93 -1.50
CA SER A 90 6.15 -3.48 -1.57
C SER A 90 7.26 -2.91 -0.69
N ALA A 91 7.35 -3.31 0.57
CA ALA A 91 8.37 -2.83 1.51
C ALA A 91 9.80 -3.17 1.03
N ILE A 92 10.02 -4.38 0.49
CA ILE A 92 11.31 -4.79 -0.09
C ILE A 92 11.66 -3.92 -1.29
N ILE A 93 10.72 -3.70 -2.21
CA ILE A 93 10.95 -2.85 -3.39
C ILE A 93 11.26 -1.42 -2.96
N GLN A 94 10.53 -0.88 -1.99
CA GLN A 94 10.75 0.48 -1.47
C GLN A 94 12.13 0.63 -0.80
N ALA A 95 12.59 -0.40 -0.09
CA ALA A 95 13.96 -0.45 0.43
C ALA A 95 15.00 -0.50 -0.70
N ALA A 96 14.80 -1.37 -1.69
CA ALA A 96 15.71 -1.52 -2.82
C ALA A 96 15.86 -0.22 -3.63
N VAL A 97 14.76 0.47 -3.95
CA VAL A 97 14.82 1.74 -4.69
C VAL A 97 15.45 2.87 -3.87
N ALA A 98 15.20 2.92 -2.56
CA ALA A 98 15.83 3.90 -1.67
C ALA A 98 17.35 3.68 -1.55
N ILE A 99 17.79 2.42 -1.39
CA ILE A 99 19.23 2.05 -1.37
C ILE A 99 19.88 2.41 -2.70
N ASN A 100 19.29 2.00 -3.82
CA ASN A 100 19.82 2.27 -5.15
C ASN A 100 19.96 3.79 -5.39
N HIS A 101 18.93 4.56 -5.03
CA HIS A 101 18.99 6.02 -5.12
C HIS A 101 20.08 6.61 -4.23
N TYR A 102 20.21 6.16 -2.99
CA TYR A 102 21.25 6.63 -2.07
C TYR A 102 22.68 6.36 -2.59
N VAL A 103 22.93 5.15 -3.10
CA VAL A 103 24.23 4.76 -3.67
C VAL A 103 24.55 5.57 -4.92
N LYS A 104 23.58 5.74 -5.84
CA LYS A 104 23.78 6.53 -7.05
C LYS A 104 24.05 8.00 -6.75
N ARG A 105 23.32 8.59 -5.82
CA ARG A 105 23.50 10.00 -5.41
C ARG A 105 24.90 10.26 -4.87
N ARG A 106 25.49 9.29 -4.15
CA ARG A 106 26.88 9.36 -3.66
C ARG A 106 27.95 9.15 -4.73
N LYS A 107 27.66 8.40 -5.79
CA LYS A 107 28.63 8.09 -6.85
C LYS A 107 28.69 9.13 -7.97
N HIS A 108 27.58 9.82 -8.24
CA HIS A 108 27.43 10.69 -9.41
C HIS A 108 27.03 12.12 -9.03
N ASP A 109 27.56 12.66 -7.93
CA ASP A 109 27.34 14.06 -7.49
C ASP A 109 25.89 14.54 -7.55
N GLY A 110 24.93 13.66 -7.25
CA GLY A 110 23.51 14.00 -7.22
C GLY A 110 22.75 14.00 -8.55
N VAL A 111 23.29 13.43 -9.64
CA VAL A 111 22.52 13.28 -10.90
C VAL A 111 21.25 12.47 -10.67
N SER A 112 20.11 13.09 -10.99
CA SER A 112 18.76 12.55 -10.81
C SER A 112 18.24 11.93 -12.10
N ASN A 113 17.37 10.91 -11.98
CA ASN A 113 16.64 10.42 -13.16
C ASN A 113 15.68 11.51 -13.65
N HIS A 114 15.80 11.91 -14.91
CA HIS A 114 14.91 12.91 -15.54
C HIS A 114 13.54 12.33 -15.94
N ALA A 115 13.36 11.01 -15.90
CA ALA A 115 12.12 10.35 -16.31
C ALA A 115 11.78 9.12 -15.45
N MET A 116 10.51 8.76 -15.40
CA MET A 116 10.02 7.57 -14.71
C MET A 116 10.53 6.29 -15.37
N THR A 117 11.39 5.57 -14.67
CA THR A 117 11.85 4.24 -15.09
C THR A 117 10.76 3.18 -14.88
N TRP A 118 10.84 2.07 -15.62
CA TRP A 118 9.86 0.99 -15.53
C TRP A 118 9.72 0.43 -14.10
N TYR A 119 10.82 0.31 -13.36
CA TYR A 119 10.80 -0.24 -12.00
C TYR A 119 10.17 0.72 -10.98
N LEU A 120 10.27 2.05 -11.19
CA LEU A 120 9.56 3.02 -10.34
C LEU A 120 8.05 2.99 -10.61
N LYS A 121 7.64 2.77 -11.86
CA LYS A 121 6.23 2.57 -12.21
C LYS A 121 5.68 1.30 -11.56
N MET A 122 6.43 0.20 -11.63
CA MET A 122 6.07 -1.06 -10.97
C MET A 122 5.98 -0.89 -9.44
N ALA A 123 6.98 -0.25 -8.83
CA ALA A 123 6.97 0.07 -7.40
C ALA A 123 5.73 0.88 -7.01
N TRP A 124 5.32 1.83 -7.85
CA TRP A 124 4.12 2.64 -7.59
C TRP A 124 2.83 1.84 -7.67
N VAL A 125 2.68 0.95 -8.66
CA VAL A 125 1.51 0.06 -8.76
C VAL A 125 1.42 -0.83 -7.51
N ILE A 126 2.53 -1.47 -7.14
CA ILE A 126 2.59 -2.35 -5.97
C ILE A 126 2.31 -1.58 -4.68
N TYR A 127 2.86 -0.37 -4.55
CA TYR A 127 2.58 0.54 -3.43
C TYR A 127 1.07 0.82 -3.31
N ASN A 128 0.42 1.25 -4.40
CA ASN A 128 -1.01 1.53 -4.41
C ASN A 128 -1.85 0.30 -4.01
N ILE A 129 -1.54 -0.88 -4.58
CA ILE A 129 -2.23 -2.13 -4.24
C ILE A 129 -2.03 -2.45 -2.76
N SER A 130 -0.78 -2.44 -2.28
CA SER A 130 -0.46 -2.80 -0.90
C SER A 130 -1.09 -1.87 0.13
N SER A 131 -1.06 -0.55 -0.12
CA SER A 131 -1.59 0.45 0.80
C SER A 131 -3.11 0.37 0.88
N ASN A 132 -3.78 0.20 -0.26
CA ASN A 132 -5.24 0.05 -0.29
C ASN A 132 -5.67 -1.27 0.37
N ALA A 133 -5.07 -2.39 -0.03
CA ALA A 133 -5.41 -3.71 0.48
C ALA A 133 -5.20 -3.81 2.00
N ALA A 134 -4.12 -3.24 2.55
CA ALA A 134 -3.87 -3.22 3.99
C ALA A 134 -5.01 -2.56 4.79
N ILE A 135 -5.53 -1.43 4.32
CA ILE A 135 -6.62 -0.72 5.00
C ILE A 135 -7.95 -1.46 4.81
N VAL A 136 -8.25 -1.95 3.60
CA VAL A 136 -9.48 -2.74 3.34
C VAL A 136 -9.50 -4.00 4.19
N VAL A 137 -8.44 -4.80 4.18
CA VAL A 137 -8.34 -6.05 4.95
C VAL A 137 -8.41 -5.79 6.45
N ALA A 138 -7.78 -4.72 6.95
CA ALA A 138 -7.92 -4.35 8.35
C ALA A 138 -9.38 -4.01 8.70
N ALA A 139 -10.07 -3.21 7.88
CA ALA A 139 -11.47 -2.86 8.10
C ALA A 139 -12.39 -4.08 8.05
N LEU A 140 -12.20 -4.98 7.08
CA LEU A 140 -12.99 -6.22 6.98
C LEU A 140 -12.75 -7.14 8.18
N TYR A 141 -11.50 -7.28 8.62
CA TYR A 141 -11.18 -8.13 9.77
C TYR A 141 -11.79 -7.60 11.06
N TRP A 142 -11.54 -6.33 11.40
CA TRP A 142 -12.05 -5.74 12.64
C TRP A 142 -13.57 -5.51 12.60
N GLY A 143 -14.14 -5.18 11.44
CA GLY A 143 -15.55 -4.89 11.29
C GLY A 143 -16.43 -6.14 11.09
N LEU A 144 -15.95 -7.16 10.38
CA LEU A 144 -16.78 -8.32 10.00
C LEU A 144 -16.32 -9.63 10.67
N ARG A 145 -15.01 -9.81 10.93
CA ARG A 145 -14.48 -11.08 11.45
C ARG A 145 -14.44 -11.14 12.97
N ILE A 146 -14.02 -10.06 13.62
CA ILE A 146 -13.85 -10.00 15.08
C ILE A 146 -15.17 -10.06 15.86
N PRO A 147 -16.22 -9.28 15.53
CA PRO A 147 -17.46 -9.31 16.32
C PRO A 147 -18.09 -10.70 16.50
N PRO A 148 -18.31 -11.50 15.42
CA PRO A 148 -18.85 -12.85 15.59
C PRO A 148 -17.86 -13.80 16.27
N LYS A 149 -16.54 -13.61 16.12
CA LYS A 149 -15.51 -14.42 16.80
C LYS A 149 -15.60 -14.25 18.32
N LEU A 150 -15.71 -13.01 18.79
CA LEU A 150 -15.84 -12.71 20.23
C LEU A 150 -17.19 -13.18 20.78
N ALA A 151 -18.28 -13.02 20.03
CA ALA A 151 -19.60 -13.51 20.42
C ALA A 151 -19.64 -15.04 20.60
N ALA A 152 -18.82 -15.78 19.85
CA ALA A 152 -18.65 -17.22 19.97
C ALA A 152 -17.63 -17.65 21.05
N GLY A 153 -17.13 -16.72 21.87
CA GLY A 153 -16.13 -17.00 22.92
C GLY A 153 -14.71 -17.21 22.41
N GLY A 154 -14.42 -16.84 21.16
CA GLY A 154 -13.08 -16.93 20.58
C GLY A 154 -12.17 -15.78 21.04
N GLU A 155 -10.86 -16.04 21.06
CA GLU A 155 -9.85 -15.06 21.49
C GLU A 155 -9.18 -14.35 20.30
N ILE A 156 -8.64 -13.16 20.56
CA ILE A 156 -7.85 -12.40 19.57
C ILE A 156 -6.39 -12.84 19.68
N HIS A 157 -5.85 -13.36 18.58
CA HIS A 157 -4.46 -13.80 18.54
C HIS A 157 -3.52 -12.66 18.12
N TYR A 158 -2.36 -12.56 18.72
CA TYR A 158 -1.41 -11.47 18.46
C TYR A 158 -0.91 -11.44 17.01
N ILE A 159 -0.80 -12.61 16.35
CA ILE A 159 -0.51 -12.69 14.91
C ILE A 159 -1.61 -11.99 14.10
N ASP A 160 -2.87 -12.16 14.47
CA ASP A 160 -3.97 -11.50 13.78
C ASP A 160 -3.90 -9.98 13.98
N VAL A 161 -3.57 -9.53 15.20
CA VAL A 161 -3.42 -8.10 15.50
C VAL A 161 -2.34 -7.48 14.62
N GLY A 162 -1.13 -8.04 14.57
CA GLY A 162 -0.07 -7.44 13.74
C GLY A 162 -0.35 -7.57 12.23
N THR A 163 -0.99 -8.65 11.79
CA THR A 163 -1.33 -8.86 10.36
C THR A 163 -2.37 -7.86 9.85
N HIS A 164 -3.26 -7.38 10.71
CA HIS A 164 -4.33 -6.45 10.32
C HIS A 164 -4.07 -5.03 10.83
N LEU A 165 -3.92 -4.84 12.15
CA LEU A 165 -3.67 -3.53 12.75
C LEU A 165 -2.25 -3.02 12.45
N GLY A 166 -1.23 -3.89 12.59
CA GLY A 166 0.16 -3.51 12.33
C GLY A 166 0.39 -3.02 10.89
N ASN A 167 -0.23 -3.69 9.93
CA ASN A 167 -0.22 -3.27 8.53
C ASN A 167 -0.89 -1.92 8.29
N ALA A 168 -2.05 -1.69 8.88
CA ALA A 168 -2.73 -0.40 8.77
C ALA A 168 -1.88 0.72 9.37
N ILE A 169 -1.28 0.50 10.55
CA ILE A 169 -0.37 1.46 11.19
C ILE A 169 0.84 1.74 10.29
N TYR A 170 1.44 0.72 9.69
CA TYR A 170 2.55 0.89 8.75
C TYR A 170 2.16 1.79 7.59
N VAL A 171 1.07 1.49 6.88
CA VAL A 171 0.61 2.28 5.72
C VAL A 171 0.24 3.71 6.12
N LEU A 172 -0.47 3.87 7.23
CA LEU A 172 -0.85 5.18 7.75
C LEU A 172 0.37 5.99 8.20
N SER A 173 1.44 5.37 8.68
CA SER A 173 2.68 6.07 9.02
C SER A 173 3.51 6.39 7.79
N ASP A 174 3.66 5.41 6.88
CA ASP A 174 4.48 5.55 5.68
C ASP A 174 3.95 6.65 4.76
N ILE A 175 2.63 6.79 4.64
CA ILE A 175 2.06 7.84 3.78
C ILE A 175 2.53 9.24 4.18
N PHE A 176 2.72 9.54 5.48
CA PHE A 176 3.21 10.83 5.97
C PHE A 176 4.73 11.00 5.87
N ILE A 177 5.48 9.90 5.77
CA ILE A 177 6.95 9.91 5.71
C ILE A 177 7.43 9.96 4.26
N THR A 178 6.86 9.13 3.39
CA THR A 178 7.27 9.05 1.98
C THR A 178 6.92 10.30 1.20
N ALA A 179 7.70 10.61 0.16
CA ALA A 179 7.31 11.60 -0.84
C ALA A 179 6.43 11.02 -1.95
N THR A 180 6.23 9.69 -2.00
CA THR A 180 5.47 9.00 -3.06
C THR A 180 4.08 9.63 -3.23
N PRO A 181 3.69 9.99 -4.47
CA PRO A 181 2.37 10.55 -4.75
C PRO A 181 1.28 9.48 -4.71
N VAL A 182 0.07 9.88 -4.34
CA VAL A 182 -1.15 9.07 -4.43
C VAL A 182 -2.10 9.75 -5.42
N ARG A 183 -2.70 8.97 -6.31
CA ARG A 183 -3.70 9.44 -7.28
C ARG A 183 -5.04 8.74 -7.06
N ILE A 184 -6.14 9.44 -7.30
CA ILE A 184 -7.49 8.87 -7.16
C ILE A 184 -7.66 7.73 -8.17
N TYR A 185 -7.36 7.95 -9.45
CA TYR A 185 -7.54 6.95 -10.51
C TYR A 185 -6.76 5.65 -10.35
N HIS A 186 -5.74 5.64 -9.49
CA HIS A 186 -4.97 4.43 -9.18
C HIS A 186 -5.75 3.44 -8.29
N PHE A 187 -6.99 3.76 -7.90
CA PHE A 187 -7.94 2.78 -7.33
C PHE A 187 -8.12 1.55 -8.25
N LEU A 188 -7.95 1.73 -9.57
CA LEU A 188 -8.05 0.65 -10.54
C LEU A 188 -7.01 -0.45 -10.30
N HIS A 189 -5.79 -0.12 -9.84
CA HIS A 189 -4.77 -1.14 -9.54
C HIS A 189 -5.27 -2.10 -8.46
N SER A 190 -5.81 -1.55 -7.38
CA SER A 190 -6.33 -2.30 -6.24
C SER A 190 -7.65 -3.01 -6.59
N SER A 191 -8.47 -2.43 -7.45
CA SER A 191 -9.72 -3.05 -7.93
C SER A 191 -9.44 -4.27 -8.79
N LEU A 192 -8.47 -4.19 -9.71
CA LEU A 192 -8.03 -5.33 -10.51
C LEU A 192 -7.46 -6.44 -9.62
N TYR A 193 -6.67 -6.09 -8.60
CA TYR A 193 -6.20 -7.06 -7.61
C TYR A 193 -7.36 -7.77 -6.88
N ALA A 194 -8.37 -7.01 -6.43
CA ALA A 194 -9.56 -7.59 -5.80
C ALA A 194 -10.31 -8.54 -6.76
N ILE A 195 -10.48 -8.15 -8.02
CA ILE A 195 -11.12 -8.98 -9.05
C ILE A 195 -10.34 -10.28 -9.27
N VAL A 196 -9.01 -10.24 -9.32
CA VAL A 196 -8.16 -11.44 -9.45
C VAL A 196 -8.41 -12.40 -8.28
N TYR A 197 -8.47 -11.88 -7.05
CA TYR A 197 -8.77 -12.71 -5.89
C TYR A 197 -10.19 -13.30 -5.93
N LEU A 198 -11.19 -12.53 -6.38
CA LEU A 198 -12.56 -13.00 -6.51
C LEU A 198 -12.69 -14.11 -7.58
N ILE A 199 -11.99 -13.98 -8.71
CA ILE A 199 -11.93 -15.06 -9.71
C ILE A 199 -11.32 -16.31 -9.08
N PHE A 200 -10.20 -16.15 -8.35
CA PHE A 200 -9.59 -17.26 -7.63
C PHE A 200 -10.56 -17.91 -6.63
N SER A 201 -11.30 -17.14 -5.83
CA SER A 201 -12.19 -17.69 -4.81
C SER A 201 -13.35 -18.48 -5.41
N VAL A 202 -13.93 -18.03 -6.52
CA VAL A 202 -14.97 -18.78 -7.26
C VAL A 202 -14.40 -20.07 -7.85
N VAL A 203 -13.22 -20.00 -8.48
CA VAL A 203 -12.59 -21.19 -9.07
C VAL A 203 -12.24 -22.22 -7.98
N TYR A 204 -11.73 -21.75 -6.84
CA TYR A 204 -11.39 -22.60 -5.70
C TYR A 204 -12.62 -23.34 -5.16
N ASP A 205 -13.74 -22.64 -5.04
CA ASP A 205 -15.02 -23.19 -4.59
C ASP A 205 -15.61 -24.23 -5.56
N VAL A 206 -15.63 -23.92 -6.87
CA VAL A 206 -16.10 -24.87 -7.91
C VAL A 206 -15.27 -26.16 -7.92
N LEU A 207 -14.03 -26.10 -7.47
CA LEU A 207 -13.15 -27.28 -7.32
C LEU A 207 -13.33 -27.99 -5.96
N ASN A 208 -14.38 -27.66 -5.20
CA ASN A 208 -14.68 -28.17 -3.86
C ASN A 208 -13.55 -27.88 -2.85
N GLY A 209 -12.89 -26.73 -2.98
CA GLY A 209 -11.88 -26.28 -2.06
C GLY A 209 -12.47 -25.97 -0.68
N THR A 210 -11.78 -26.37 0.38
CA THR A 210 -12.22 -26.12 1.77
C THR A 210 -11.29 -25.16 2.49
N ASN A 211 -11.76 -24.51 3.56
CA ASN A 211 -10.90 -23.67 4.40
C ASN A 211 -9.96 -24.47 5.31
N ALA A 212 -9.16 -23.75 6.11
CA ALA A 212 -8.17 -24.33 7.03
C ALA A 212 -8.75 -25.33 8.06
N VAL A 213 -10.06 -25.32 8.29
CA VAL A 213 -10.78 -26.19 9.23
C VAL A 213 -11.83 -27.06 8.53
N GLU A 214 -11.69 -27.28 7.23
CA GLU A 214 -12.57 -28.13 6.40
C GLU A 214 -14.01 -27.61 6.19
N GLY A 215 -14.26 -26.32 6.38
CA GLY A 215 -15.52 -25.69 5.96
C GLY A 215 -15.57 -25.44 4.44
N SER A 216 -16.78 -25.36 3.87
CA SER A 216 -17.03 -25.24 2.42
C SER A 216 -16.64 -23.89 1.80
N TYR A 217 -16.39 -22.85 2.60
CA TYR A 217 -16.05 -21.52 2.11
C TYR A 217 -14.72 -21.02 2.68
N ILE A 218 -13.97 -20.20 1.92
CA ILE A 218 -12.74 -19.53 2.42
C ILE A 218 -13.09 -18.55 3.55
N TYR A 219 -14.05 -17.67 3.27
CA TYR A 219 -14.61 -16.71 4.21
C TYR A 219 -16.13 -16.88 4.22
N PRO A 220 -16.82 -16.79 5.37
CA PRO A 220 -18.28 -16.87 5.40
C PRO A 220 -18.96 -15.83 4.49
N GLN A 221 -18.33 -14.67 4.27
CA GLN A 221 -18.82 -13.61 3.40
C GLN A 221 -18.69 -13.94 1.91
N LEU A 222 -17.86 -14.93 1.56
CA LEU A 222 -17.67 -15.45 0.20
C LEU A 222 -18.10 -16.92 0.15
N ASP A 223 -19.22 -17.24 0.80
CA ASP A 223 -19.86 -18.54 0.72
C ASP A 223 -20.64 -18.66 -0.59
N TRP A 224 -20.05 -19.34 -1.58
CA TRP A 224 -20.60 -19.45 -2.93
C TRP A 224 -21.73 -20.49 -3.04
N ASP A 225 -21.98 -21.30 -2.01
CA ASP A 225 -23.22 -22.07 -1.86
C ASP A 225 -24.44 -21.12 -1.72
N VAL A 226 -24.21 -19.89 -1.27
CA VAL A 226 -25.20 -18.78 -1.22
C VAL A 226 -24.77 -17.64 -2.14
N PRO A 227 -24.76 -17.85 -3.47
CA PRO A 227 -24.03 -17.01 -4.42
C PRO A 227 -24.54 -15.56 -4.48
N GLY A 228 -25.82 -15.32 -4.19
CA GLY A 228 -26.39 -13.97 -4.12
C GLY A 228 -25.74 -13.12 -3.03
N THR A 229 -25.57 -13.67 -1.83
CA THR A 229 -24.94 -12.97 -0.70
C THR A 229 -23.45 -12.77 -0.95
N ALA A 230 -22.75 -13.81 -1.41
CA ALA A 230 -21.33 -13.72 -1.74
C ALA A 230 -21.04 -12.68 -2.83
N ALA A 231 -21.87 -12.65 -3.89
CA ALA A 231 -21.75 -11.66 -4.95
C ALA A 231 -21.96 -10.22 -4.43
N ILE A 232 -22.92 -10.00 -3.53
CA ILE A 232 -23.13 -8.68 -2.91
C ILE A 232 -21.88 -8.23 -2.15
N TYR A 233 -21.31 -9.08 -1.30
CA TYR A 233 -20.07 -8.76 -0.59
C TYR A 233 -18.91 -8.48 -1.55
N ALA A 234 -18.73 -9.32 -2.56
CA ALA A 234 -17.70 -9.15 -3.58
C ALA A 234 -17.80 -7.80 -4.29
N VAL A 235 -19.01 -7.43 -4.74
CA VAL A 235 -19.29 -6.15 -5.41
C VAL A 235 -19.05 -4.96 -4.47
N LEU A 236 -19.55 -5.02 -3.23
CA LEU A 236 -19.34 -3.95 -2.26
C LEU A 236 -17.86 -3.74 -1.95
N VAL A 237 -17.07 -4.81 -1.80
CA VAL A 237 -15.62 -4.67 -1.56
C VAL A 237 -14.92 -4.09 -2.79
N ALA A 238 -15.14 -4.68 -3.97
CA ALA A 238 -14.41 -4.32 -5.19
C ALA A 238 -14.78 -2.93 -5.74
N LEU A 239 -16.06 -2.55 -5.70
CA LEU A 239 -16.56 -1.33 -6.33
C LEU A 239 -16.88 -0.20 -5.34
N VAL A 240 -16.94 -0.46 -4.03
CA VAL A 240 -17.23 0.56 -3.02
C VAL A 240 -16.08 0.71 -2.04
N ALA A 241 -15.71 -0.34 -1.31
CA ALA A 241 -14.69 -0.25 -0.26
C ALA A 241 -13.31 0.12 -0.83
N VAL A 242 -12.86 -0.53 -1.90
CA VAL A 242 -11.56 -0.26 -2.52
C VAL A 242 -11.46 1.17 -3.06
N PRO A 243 -12.42 1.69 -3.87
CA PRO A 243 -12.39 3.10 -4.30
C PRO A 243 -12.48 4.10 -3.13
N LEU A 244 -13.32 3.83 -2.13
CA LEU A 244 -13.46 4.70 -0.97
C LEU A 244 -12.17 4.79 -0.16
N VAL A 245 -11.50 3.66 0.07
CA VAL A 245 -10.18 3.63 0.70
C VAL A 245 -9.14 4.38 -0.13
N GLN A 246 -9.18 4.30 -1.46
CA GLN A 246 -8.28 5.09 -2.30
C GLN A 246 -8.51 6.60 -2.11
N CYS A 247 -9.77 7.04 -2.02
CA CYS A 247 -10.10 8.43 -1.73
C CYS A 247 -9.57 8.86 -0.35
N VAL A 248 -9.66 8.00 0.67
CA VAL A 248 -9.09 8.25 2.01
C VAL A 248 -7.57 8.38 1.93
N LEU A 249 -6.88 7.45 1.27
CA LEU A 249 -5.42 7.50 1.08
C LEU A 249 -5.01 8.77 0.31
N TYR A 250 -5.76 9.16 -0.70
CA TYR A 250 -5.54 10.42 -1.41
C TYR A 250 -5.72 11.62 -0.48
N GLY A 251 -6.76 11.64 0.35
CA GLY A 251 -6.98 12.68 1.35
C GLY A 251 -5.81 12.80 2.34
N LEU A 252 -5.30 11.67 2.85
CA LEU A 252 -4.13 11.64 3.72
C LEU A 252 -2.85 12.12 3.02
N TYR A 253 -2.66 11.75 1.75
CA TYR A 253 -1.59 12.29 0.92
C TYR A 253 -1.68 13.82 0.78
N ARG A 254 -2.87 14.38 0.53
CA ARG A 254 -3.06 15.83 0.45
C ARG A 254 -2.84 16.51 1.80
N LEU A 255 -3.28 15.90 2.89
CA LEU A 255 -3.01 16.38 4.26
C LEU A 255 -1.51 16.44 4.53
N ARG A 256 -0.76 15.39 4.18
CA ARG A 256 0.70 15.39 4.27
C ARG A 256 1.29 16.57 3.51
N LEU A 257 0.91 16.78 2.24
CA LEU A 257 1.44 17.91 1.47
C LEU A 257 1.18 19.24 2.19
N ALA A 258 -0.05 19.45 2.69
CA ALA A 258 -0.42 20.66 3.43
C ALA A 258 0.43 20.86 4.71
N LEU A 259 0.69 19.79 5.47
CA LEU A 259 1.55 19.83 6.66
C LEU A 259 3.00 20.25 6.34
N TYR A 260 3.49 19.92 5.15
CA TYR A 260 4.80 20.35 4.66
C TYR A 260 4.76 21.68 3.89
N GLY A 261 3.68 22.46 4.01
CA GLY A 261 3.52 23.74 3.34
C GLY A 261 3.39 23.64 1.82
N CYS A 262 3.10 22.46 1.28
CA CYS A 262 2.92 22.20 -0.13
C CYS A 262 1.42 22.15 -0.46
N CYS A 263 0.90 23.12 -1.19
CA CYS A 263 -0.51 23.12 -1.63
C CYS A 263 -0.78 22.10 -2.76
N CYS A 264 0.27 21.80 -3.54
CA CYS A 264 0.26 20.96 -4.74
C CYS A 264 1.49 20.04 -4.76
N PRO A 265 1.46 18.91 -5.50
CA PRO A 265 2.67 18.17 -5.83
C PRO A 265 3.65 19.17 -6.48
N ARG A 266 4.93 19.17 -6.11
CA ARG A 266 5.92 20.05 -6.75
C ARG A 266 5.99 19.76 -8.25
N SER A 267 5.28 20.53 -9.07
CA SER A 267 5.69 20.79 -10.45
C SER A 267 6.95 21.67 -10.35
N VAL A 268 8.05 21.20 -10.91
CA VAL A 268 9.30 21.96 -10.85
C VAL A 268 9.22 23.03 -11.92
N GLY A 269 8.87 24.25 -11.51
CA GLY A 269 9.64 25.39 -11.98
C GLY A 269 11.07 25.19 -11.51
N GLU A 270 12.02 25.38 -12.43
CA GLU A 270 13.47 25.13 -12.31
C GLU A 270 14.01 25.32 -10.88
N PHE A 271 14.87 24.38 -10.48
CA PHE A 271 15.70 24.55 -9.29
C PHE A 271 16.55 25.82 -9.46
N ASN A 272 16.09 26.94 -8.90
CA ASN A 272 16.91 28.14 -8.79
C ASN A 272 18.05 27.85 -7.80
N THR A 273 19.17 27.41 -8.34
CA THR A 273 20.46 27.27 -7.67
C THR A 273 21.02 28.61 -7.16
N GLU A 274 20.42 29.76 -7.52
CA GLU A 274 20.91 31.08 -7.11
C GLU A 274 20.73 31.43 -5.63
N SER A 275 19.86 30.73 -4.88
CA SER A 275 19.58 31.09 -3.48
C SER A 275 20.69 30.64 -2.51
N SER A 276 21.53 29.66 -2.88
CA SER A 276 22.61 29.18 -2.02
C SER A 276 23.88 30.01 -2.15
N THR A 277 24.11 30.65 -3.31
CA THR A 277 25.38 31.33 -3.60
C THR A 277 25.38 32.79 -3.14
N LYS A 278 24.21 33.44 -3.06
CA LYS A 278 24.10 34.86 -2.64
C LYS A 278 24.26 35.07 -1.13
N GLN A 279 24.16 34.03 -0.30
CA GLN A 279 24.36 34.14 1.15
C GLN A 279 25.82 34.03 1.58
N GLU A 280 26.69 33.38 0.80
CA GLU A 280 28.13 33.30 1.11
C GLU A 280 28.92 34.52 0.63
N PHE A 281 28.42 35.28 -0.36
CA PHE A 281 29.11 36.46 -0.90
C PHE A 281 28.75 37.79 -0.20
N GLN A 282 27.87 37.78 0.81
CA GLN A 282 27.56 38.96 1.64
C GLN A 282 28.16 38.89 3.05
N LEU A 283 28.99 37.88 3.33
CA LEU A 283 29.68 37.71 4.62
C LEU A 283 31.22 37.62 4.46
N ALA A 284 31.76 38.09 3.34
CA ALA A 284 33.19 38.34 3.12
C ALA A 284 33.40 39.83 2.82
#